data_AF-A0A222SJ63-F1
#
_entry.id   AF-A0A222SJ63-F1
#
_cell.length_a   1.000
_cell.length_b   1.000
_cell.length_c   1.000
_cell.angle_alpha   90.00
_cell.angle_beta   90.00
_cell.angle_gamma   90.00
#
_symmetry.space_group_name_H-M   'P 1'
#
loop_
_entity.id
_entity.type
_entity.pdbx_description
1 polymer ?
#
loop_
_entity_poly.entity_id
_entity_poly.type
_entity_poly.pdbx_seq_one_letter_code
_entity_poly.pdbx_strand_id
1 'polypeptide(L)'
;MKSCDLFKLCDIDRSDADAEQPFVTCLKDQELYGMITFILERMNEVDAAARQLWQEKGGEQAPVPLDYRERELEYFRLQIEKTDRYRSSELYNAEFIDEQAEGYETLQGVFVTLTRALHYLFGEIRSRYGRADQTFLGKMKSQYPEYVELLNFAQQRGRLNGRSKRSYKPVEDAPVLRIHLNNEQFDELYRELCKFFDADEHEELKRLLRGESIDRKIIFLSNQNRLVEVFRRLKYNGFLFETSTEIRNWLCSNFMYRSKQGDRKLNPHSVWDILSKAKGEPSPRSRICKFEWLQYKTQRS
;
A
#
# COMPACT_ATOMS: atom_id res chain seq x y z
N MET A 1 -22.28 8.48 -15.33
CA MET A 1 -21.21 8.37 -16.34
C MET A 1 -21.14 6.93 -16.79
N LYS A 2 -21.13 6.68 -18.10
CA LYS A 2 -21.04 5.34 -18.68
C LYS A 2 -19.64 4.77 -18.40
N SER A 3 -19.62 3.50 -18.00
CA SER A 3 -18.46 2.62 -17.83
C SER A 3 -17.36 2.90 -18.86
N CYS A 4 -16.13 3.05 -18.36
CA CYS A 4 -14.92 3.48 -19.05
C CYS A 4 -14.45 2.44 -20.10
N ASP A 5 -13.86 2.92 -21.20
CA ASP A 5 -13.59 2.20 -22.44
C ASP A 5 -12.50 1.11 -22.36
N LEU A 6 -11.77 0.96 -21.25
CA LEU A 6 -10.75 -0.08 -21.06
C LEU A 6 -11.30 -1.52 -21.23
N PHE A 7 -12.49 -1.79 -20.70
CA PHE A 7 -13.13 -3.11 -20.78
C PHE A 7 -13.55 -3.45 -22.22
N LYS A 8 -13.91 -2.44 -23.03
CA LYS A 8 -14.29 -2.63 -24.44
C LYS A 8 -13.09 -2.79 -25.37
N LEU A 9 -11.94 -2.24 -25.01
CA LEU A 9 -10.72 -2.28 -25.82
C LEU A 9 -9.88 -3.55 -25.58
N CYS A 10 -9.84 -4.04 -24.34
CA CYS A 10 -8.90 -5.09 -23.95
C CYS A 10 -9.54 -6.33 -23.32
N ASP A 11 -10.84 -6.32 -23.01
CA ASP A 11 -11.56 -7.44 -22.38
C ASP A 11 -10.94 -7.89 -21.03
N ILE A 12 -10.34 -6.94 -20.29
CA ILE A 12 -9.63 -7.18 -19.03
C ILE A 12 -10.29 -6.40 -17.88
N ASP A 13 -10.47 -7.07 -16.74
CA ASP A 13 -11.06 -6.52 -15.51
C ASP A 13 -10.00 -5.78 -14.67
N ARG A 14 -10.35 -4.60 -14.14
CA ARG A 14 -9.47 -3.78 -13.28
C ARG A 14 -9.00 -4.49 -12.00
N SER A 15 -9.65 -5.59 -11.61
CA SER A 15 -9.25 -6.40 -10.48
C SER A 15 -8.11 -7.39 -10.77
N ASP A 16 -7.68 -7.51 -12.04
CA ASP A 16 -6.50 -8.30 -12.40
C ASP A 16 -5.21 -7.54 -12.10
N ALA A 17 -4.26 -8.22 -11.46
CA ALA A 17 -2.95 -7.69 -11.11
C ALA A 17 -2.10 -7.25 -12.32
N ASP A 18 -2.57 -7.59 -13.52
CA ASP A 18 -1.94 -7.30 -14.80
C ASP A 18 -2.75 -6.31 -15.66
N ALA A 19 -3.82 -5.66 -15.16
CA ALA A 19 -4.70 -4.80 -15.98
C ALA A 19 -4.03 -3.50 -16.51
N GLU A 20 -2.98 -3.02 -15.86
CA GLU A 20 -2.23 -1.80 -16.26
C GLU A 20 -1.25 -2.06 -17.42
N GLN A 21 -0.76 -3.29 -17.55
CA GLN A 21 0.19 -3.70 -18.59
C GLN A 21 -0.40 -3.68 -20.01
N PRO A 22 -1.65 -4.15 -20.25
CA PRO A 22 -2.35 -4.06 -21.53
C PRO A 22 -2.41 -2.65 -22.10
N PHE A 23 -2.62 -1.63 -21.26
CA PHE A 23 -2.67 -0.24 -21.73
C PHE A 23 -1.30 0.24 -22.21
N VAL A 24 -0.26 0.02 -21.40
CA VAL A 24 1.11 0.44 -21.74
C VAL A 24 1.59 -0.24 -23.02
N THR A 25 1.23 -1.51 -23.22
CA THR A 25 1.56 -2.25 -24.46
C THR A 25 0.87 -1.70 -25.71
N CYS A 26 -0.23 -0.95 -25.56
CA CYS A 26 -0.96 -0.33 -26.68
C CYS A 26 -0.41 1.05 -27.09
N LEU A 27 0.44 1.68 -26.26
CA LEU A 27 1.00 3.00 -26.55
C LEU A 27 1.98 2.96 -27.73
N LYS A 28 1.97 3.98 -28.57
CA LYS A 28 3.01 4.24 -29.58
C LYS A 28 4.27 4.78 -28.93
N ASP A 29 5.39 4.74 -29.64
CA ASP A 29 6.71 5.14 -29.13
C ASP A 29 6.71 6.57 -28.60
N GLN A 30 6.18 7.51 -29.38
CA GLN A 30 6.06 8.91 -28.97
C GLN A 30 5.15 9.10 -27.74
N GLU A 31 4.15 8.24 -27.56
CA GLU A 31 3.22 8.28 -26.43
C GLU A 31 3.88 7.69 -25.17
N LEU A 32 4.70 6.64 -25.31
CA LEU A 32 5.53 6.11 -24.21
C LEU A 32 6.49 7.17 -23.67
N TYR A 33 7.23 7.84 -24.54
CA TYR A 33 8.17 8.89 -24.15
C TYR A 33 7.46 10.15 -23.60
N GLY A 34 6.30 10.50 -24.19
CA GLY A 34 5.46 11.58 -23.68
C GLY A 34 4.94 11.30 -22.27
N MET A 35 4.49 10.06 -22.01
CA MET A 35 3.98 9.65 -20.70
C MET A 35 5.06 9.65 -19.62
N ILE A 36 6.30 9.28 -19.96
CA ILE A 36 7.44 9.39 -19.02
C ILE A 36 7.65 10.86 -18.61
N THR A 37 7.71 11.78 -19.58
CA THR A 37 7.88 13.21 -19.30
C THR A 37 6.74 13.71 -18.41
N PHE A 38 5.50 13.39 -18.77
CA PHE A 38 4.31 13.76 -18.02
C PHE A 38 4.34 13.27 -16.56
N ILE A 39 4.73 12.01 -16.34
CA ILE A 39 4.87 11.46 -14.99
C ILE A 39 5.90 12.25 -14.18
N LEU A 40 7.06 12.56 -14.75
CA LEU A 40 8.12 13.30 -14.05
C LEU A 40 7.68 14.74 -13.71
N GLU A 41 6.96 15.41 -14.60
CA GLU A 41 6.36 16.73 -14.31
C GLU A 41 5.42 16.65 -13.11
N ARG A 42 4.62 15.58 -13.02
CA ARG A 42 3.68 15.40 -11.93
C ARG A 42 4.33 15.05 -10.61
N MET A 43 5.38 14.26 -10.64
CA MET A 43 6.19 14.03 -9.44
C MET A 43 6.77 15.35 -8.92
N ASN A 44 7.20 16.25 -9.81
CA ASN A 44 7.68 17.58 -9.43
C ASN A 44 6.58 18.47 -8.81
N GLU A 45 5.37 18.43 -9.35
CA GLU A 45 4.22 19.14 -8.75
C GLU A 45 3.88 18.62 -7.35
N VAL A 46 3.90 17.30 -7.17
CA VAL A 46 3.69 16.64 -5.86
C VAL A 46 4.73 17.12 -4.85
N ASP A 47 5.99 17.18 -5.26
CA ASP A 47 7.09 17.63 -4.40
C ASP A 47 6.99 19.12 -4.07
N ALA A 48 6.55 19.95 -5.03
CA ALA A 48 6.30 21.37 -4.79
C ALA A 48 5.18 21.58 -3.77
N ALA A 49 4.07 20.83 -3.90
CA ALA A 49 2.97 20.87 -2.94
C ALA A 49 3.40 20.39 -1.54
N ALA A 50 4.26 19.37 -1.46
CA ALA A 50 4.80 18.89 -0.19
C ALA A 50 5.65 19.97 0.50
N ARG A 51 6.51 20.66 -0.25
CA ARG A 51 7.33 21.77 0.26
C ARG A 51 6.48 22.94 0.75
N GLN A 52 5.42 23.30 0.03
CA GLN A 52 4.50 24.36 0.45
C GLN A 52 3.81 24.01 1.77
N LEU A 53 3.26 22.80 1.88
CA LEU A 53 2.61 22.33 3.12
C LEU A 53 3.58 22.27 4.31
N TRP A 54 4.86 21.99 4.05
CA TRP A 54 5.90 22.03 5.07
C TRP A 54 6.18 23.46 5.57
N GLN A 55 6.26 24.43 4.65
CA GLN A 55 6.43 25.85 4.98
C GLN A 55 5.25 26.41 5.79
N GLU A 56 4.02 26.06 5.41
CA GLU A 56 2.80 26.50 6.09
C GLU A 56 2.69 25.97 7.53
N LYS A 57 3.32 24.83 7.83
CA LYS A 57 3.31 24.20 9.17
C LYS A 57 4.46 24.63 10.09
N GLY A 58 5.18 25.69 9.73
CA GLY A 58 6.13 26.34 10.62
C GLY A 58 7.51 25.69 10.70
N GLY A 59 7.86 24.78 9.77
CA GLY A 59 9.23 24.28 9.54
C GLY A 59 9.92 23.49 10.66
N GLU A 60 9.47 23.58 11.92
CA GLU A 60 10.18 23.07 13.10
C GLU A 60 9.48 21.89 13.80
N GLN A 61 8.23 21.56 13.44
CA GLN A 61 7.57 20.32 13.87
C GLN A 61 6.94 19.61 12.67
N ALA A 62 7.67 18.70 12.03
CA ALA A 62 7.12 17.88 10.96
C ALA A 62 7.77 16.49 10.91
N PRO A 63 7.01 15.39 10.88
CA PRO A 63 7.45 14.19 10.22
C PRO A 63 6.91 14.25 8.80
N VAL A 64 7.60 14.91 7.87
CA VAL A 64 7.71 14.41 6.50
C VAL A 64 9.05 14.90 5.94
N PRO A 65 10.17 14.24 6.27
CA PRO A 65 11.35 14.32 5.42
C PRO A 65 10.95 13.82 4.02
N LEU A 66 11.72 14.18 3.00
CA LEU A 66 11.67 13.61 1.64
C LEU A 66 11.89 12.07 1.60
N ASP A 67 11.88 11.42 2.76
CA ASP A 67 11.94 10.00 3.05
C ASP A 67 10.87 9.15 2.35
N TYR A 68 9.81 9.75 1.81
CA TYR A 68 8.83 9.00 1.01
C TYR A 68 9.39 8.49 -0.32
N ARG A 69 10.50 9.06 -0.82
CA ARG A 69 11.12 8.66 -2.10
C ARG A 69 11.84 7.32 -2.03
N GLU A 70 12.31 6.91 -0.85
CA GLU A 70 13.07 5.65 -0.65
C GLU A 70 12.25 4.58 0.08
N ARG A 71 11.04 4.93 0.53
CA ARG A 71 10.18 4.06 1.32
C ARG A 71 8.97 3.61 0.51
N GLU A 72 9.23 2.87 -0.58
CA GLU A 72 8.18 2.23 -1.43
C GLU A 72 7.19 1.36 -0.61
N LEU A 73 7.57 0.96 0.61
CA LEU A 73 6.84 0.06 1.50
C LEU A 73 6.24 0.74 2.75
N GLU A 74 6.58 1.99 3.05
CA GLU A 74 6.08 2.69 4.25
C GLU A 74 5.14 3.83 3.83
N TYR A 75 3.88 3.46 3.60
CA TYR A 75 2.82 4.42 3.34
C TYR A 75 2.59 5.31 4.56
N PHE A 76 2.75 6.63 4.48
CA PHE A 76 1.81 7.63 5.02
C PHE A 76 2.25 9.10 4.85
N ARG A 77 1.29 9.88 4.33
CA ARG A 77 0.89 11.27 4.68
C ARG A 77 1.41 12.42 3.82
N LEU A 78 0.45 12.94 3.04
CA LEU A 78 0.04 14.35 3.01
C LEU A 78 -1.36 14.37 2.35
N GLN A 79 -2.44 14.39 3.14
CA GLN A 79 -3.78 14.51 2.56
C GLN A 79 -3.93 15.87 1.88
N ILE A 80 -4.26 15.88 0.60
CA ILE A 80 -4.54 17.11 -0.17
C ILE A 80 -6.05 17.36 -0.09
N GLU A 81 -6.47 18.59 0.22
CA GLU A 81 -7.88 18.95 0.10
C GLU A 81 -8.34 18.84 -1.37
N LYS A 82 -9.45 18.13 -1.58
CA LYS A 82 -10.09 18.00 -2.89
C LYS A 82 -10.67 19.35 -3.32
N THR A 83 -9.88 20.17 -4.01
CA THR A 83 -10.34 21.42 -4.63
C THR A 83 -10.93 21.19 -6.02
N ASP A 84 -11.71 22.12 -6.56
CA ASP A 84 -12.28 21.97 -7.92
C ASP A 84 -11.20 21.93 -9.03
N ARG A 85 -10.00 22.45 -8.73
CA ARG A 85 -8.81 22.34 -9.60
C ARG A 85 -8.13 20.97 -9.51
N TYR A 86 -8.42 20.18 -8.48
CA TYR A 86 -7.94 18.81 -8.33
C TYR A 86 -8.50 17.92 -9.45
N ARG A 87 -9.74 18.13 -9.91
CA ARG A 87 -10.40 17.30 -10.93
C ARG A 87 -10.05 17.64 -12.39
N SER A 88 -9.30 18.71 -12.66
CA SER A 88 -9.16 19.26 -14.02
C SER A 88 -7.87 18.90 -14.74
N SER A 89 -6.99 18.07 -14.18
CA SER A 89 -5.82 17.58 -14.93
C SER A 89 -6.17 16.29 -15.65
N GLU A 90 -5.73 16.16 -16.89
CA GLU A 90 -5.92 14.98 -17.73
C GLU A 90 -5.31 13.69 -17.12
N LEU A 91 -4.65 13.77 -15.95
CA LEU A 91 -4.30 12.63 -15.07
C LEU A 91 -5.51 11.82 -14.62
N TYR A 92 -6.66 12.45 -14.39
CA TYR A 92 -7.86 11.75 -13.90
C TYR A 92 -8.50 10.88 -14.98
N ASN A 93 -8.14 11.13 -16.24
CA ASN A 93 -8.53 10.32 -17.39
C ASN A 93 -7.42 9.36 -17.83
N ALA A 94 -6.23 9.46 -17.26
CA ALA A 94 -5.19 8.44 -17.46
C ALA A 94 -5.54 7.28 -16.52
N GLU A 95 -6.08 6.20 -17.08
CA GLU A 95 -6.66 5.03 -16.42
C GLU A 95 -5.70 4.21 -15.51
N PHE A 96 -4.57 4.81 -15.10
CA PHE A 96 -3.51 4.28 -14.26
C PHE A 96 -3.72 4.47 -12.77
N ILE A 97 -4.73 5.25 -12.36
CA ILE A 97 -4.92 5.60 -10.96
C ILE A 97 -6.22 5.00 -10.46
N ASP A 98 -6.11 3.90 -9.71
CA ASP A 98 -7.23 3.32 -9.00
C ASP A 98 -7.62 4.24 -7.83
N GLU A 99 -8.77 4.91 -7.97
CA GLU A 99 -9.36 5.73 -6.91
C GLU A 99 -9.64 4.93 -5.62
N GLN A 100 -9.65 3.59 -5.70
CA GLN A 100 -9.82 2.68 -4.56
C GLN A 100 -8.48 2.20 -3.95
N ALA A 101 -7.33 2.54 -4.54
CA ALA A 101 -6.03 2.17 -3.99
C ALA A 101 -5.69 2.97 -2.72
N GLU A 102 -5.26 2.27 -1.66
CA GLU A 102 -4.87 2.89 -0.39
C GLU A 102 -3.77 3.95 -0.60
N GLY A 103 -4.01 5.18 -0.11
CA GLY A 103 -3.06 6.29 -0.18
C GLY A 103 -3.27 7.26 -1.35
N TYR A 104 -4.21 7.00 -2.28
CA TYR A 104 -4.50 7.90 -3.40
C TYR A 104 -4.85 9.35 -2.99
N GLU A 105 -5.43 9.52 -1.80
CA GLU A 105 -5.75 10.85 -1.27
C GLU A 105 -4.53 11.57 -0.66
N THR A 106 -3.32 11.03 -0.82
CA THR A 106 -2.09 11.61 -0.25
C THR A 106 -1.01 11.88 -1.29
N LEU A 107 -0.22 12.96 -1.13
CA LEU A 107 0.91 13.27 -2.02
C LEU A 107 1.86 12.08 -2.18
N GLN A 108 2.15 11.37 -1.09
CA GLN A 108 2.97 10.17 -1.14
C GLN A 108 2.34 9.04 -1.95
N GLY A 109 1.04 8.76 -1.78
CA GLY A 109 0.40 7.69 -2.55
C GLY A 109 0.35 8.02 -4.04
N VAL A 110 0.12 9.29 -4.39
CA VAL A 110 0.25 9.77 -5.77
C VAL A 110 1.69 9.54 -6.28
N PHE A 111 2.71 9.92 -5.51
CA PHE A 111 4.12 9.73 -5.88
C PHE A 111 4.50 8.26 -6.11
N VAL A 112 4.01 7.35 -5.26
CA VAL A 112 4.23 5.91 -5.39
C VAL A 112 3.54 5.36 -6.65
N THR A 113 2.31 5.77 -6.93
CA THR A 113 1.61 5.37 -8.16
C THR A 113 2.35 5.85 -9.41
N LEU A 114 2.82 7.11 -9.41
CA LEU A 114 3.65 7.66 -10.48
C LEU A 114 4.96 6.88 -10.67
N THR A 115 5.59 6.48 -9.56
CA THR A 115 6.79 5.63 -9.58
C THR A 115 6.51 4.26 -10.21
N ARG A 116 5.38 3.62 -9.89
CA ARG A 116 4.98 2.34 -10.51
C ARG A 116 4.68 2.49 -12.00
N ALA A 117 3.95 3.54 -12.38
CA ALA A 117 3.69 3.84 -13.78
C ALA A 117 5.00 4.03 -14.58
N LEU A 118 5.98 4.73 -14.00
CA LEU A 118 7.31 4.89 -14.57
C LEU A 118 8.00 3.53 -14.80
N HIS A 119 7.92 2.62 -13.82
CA HIS A 119 8.44 1.26 -13.96
C HIS A 119 7.79 0.48 -15.11
N TYR A 120 6.47 0.56 -15.30
CA TYR A 120 5.81 -0.13 -16.40
C TYR A 120 6.22 0.42 -17.76
N LEU A 121 6.32 1.75 -17.90
CA LEU A 121 6.76 2.39 -19.14
C LEU A 121 8.19 1.99 -19.51
N PHE A 122 9.12 2.01 -18.56
CA PHE A 122 10.49 1.53 -18.80
C PHE A 122 10.57 0.03 -19.03
N GLY A 123 9.68 -0.75 -18.40
CA GLY A 123 9.50 -2.17 -18.67
C GLY A 123 9.10 -2.43 -20.13
N GLU A 124 8.18 -1.64 -20.66
CA GLU A 124 7.72 -1.75 -22.04
C GLU A 124 8.77 -1.29 -23.06
N ILE A 125 9.44 -0.17 -22.81
CA ILE A 125 10.57 0.28 -23.64
C ILE A 125 11.66 -0.80 -23.70
N ARG A 126 11.95 -1.45 -22.57
CA ARG A 126 12.91 -2.56 -22.54
C ARG A 126 12.39 -3.77 -23.33
N SER A 127 11.10 -4.08 -23.22
CA SER A 127 10.45 -5.17 -23.96
C SER A 127 10.57 -4.96 -25.47
N ARG A 128 10.37 -3.73 -25.95
CA ARG A 128 10.41 -3.38 -27.38
C ARG A 128 11.82 -3.17 -27.94
N TYR A 129 12.69 -2.48 -27.21
CA TYR A 129 13.97 -1.98 -27.74
C TYR A 129 15.19 -2.50 -26.98
N GLY A 130 15.01 -3.31 -25.93
CA GLY A 130 16.07 -3.79 -25.06
C GLY A 130 16.62 -2.74 -24.09
N ARG A 131 16.66 -1.46 -24.48
CA ARG A 131 17.04 -0.32 -23.62
C ARG A 131 16.39 0.97 -24.09
N ALA A 132 16.19 1.90 -23.17
CA ALA A 132 15.72 3.24 -23.50
C ALA A 132 16.79 4.04 -24.26
N ASP A 133 16.32 4.90 -25.18
CA ASP A 133 17.17 5.79 -25.97
C ASP A 133 18.01 6.71 -25.07
N GLN A 134 19.33 6.74 -25.30
CA GLN A 134 20.27 7.48 -24.45
C GLN A 134 20.12 8.99 -24.59
N THR A 135 19.70 9.48 -25.77
CA THR A 135 19.48 10.90 -26.00
C THR A 135 18.26 11.38 -25.21
N PHE A 136 17.16 10.62 -25.26
CA PHE A 136 15.96 10.86 -24.46
C PHE A 136 16.27 10.85 -22.95
N LEU A 137 16.97 9.82 -22.47
CA LEU A 137 17.33 9.71 -21.05
C LEU A 137 18.24 10.84 -20.59
N GLY A 138 19.21 11.24 -21.42
CA GLY A 138 20.09 12.37 -21.12
C GLY A 138 19.28 13.65 -20.93
N LYS A 139 18.29 13.90 -21.80
CA LYS A 139 17.37 15.03 -21.66
C LYS A 139 16.56 14.96 -20.37
N MET A 140 15.95 13.81 -20.07
CA MET A 140 15.15 13.63 -18.85
C MET A 140 15.98 13.85 -17.58
N LYS A 141 17.19 13.28 -17.52
CA LYS A 141 18.11 13.45 -16.38
C LYS A 141 18.55 14.91 -16.21
N SER A 142 18.71 15.65 -17.31
CA SER A 142 19.05 17.07 -17.26
C SER A 142 17.88 17.95 -16.82
N GLN A 143 16.66 17.58 -17.20
CA GLN A 143 15.44 18.34 -16.93
C GLN A 143 14.89 18.06 -15.52
N TYR A 144 15.10 16.84 -15.01
CA TYR A 144 14.66 16.40 -13.69
C TYR A 144 15.82 15.75 -12.89
N PRO A 145 16.83 16.53 -12.49
CA PRO A 145 18.00 16.02 -11.78
C PRO A 145 17.64 15.30 -10.47
N GLU A 146 16.55 15.70 -9.82
CA GLU A 146 16.04 15.12 -8.58
C GLU A 146 15.45 13.69 -8.72
N TYR A 147 15.22 13.22 -9.95
CA TYR A 147 14.70 11.86 -10.23
C TYR A 147 15.72 10.97 -10.95
N VAL A 148 17.00 11.36 -11.04
CA VAL A 148 18.02 10.59 -11.75
C VAL A 148 18.16 9.16 -11.20
N GLU A 149 18.18 9.01 -9.87
CA GLU A 149 18.24 7.69 -9.23
C GLU A 149 17.02 6.84 -9.54
N LEU A 150 15.83 7.44 -9.50
CA LEU A 150 14.58 6.77 -9.84
C LEU A 150 14.58 6.30 -11.30
N LEU A 151 15.03 7.16 -12.22
CA LEU A 151 15.17 6.81 -13.63
C LEU A 151 16.16 5.66 -13.81
N ASN A 152 17.32 5.70 -13.16
CA ASN A 152 18.30 4.62 -13.20
C ASN A 152 17.70 3.31 -12.68
N PHE A 153 16.96 3.36 -11.58
CA PHE A 153 16.32 2.21 -10.97
C PHE A 153 15.24 1.60 -11.89
N ALA A 154 14.38 2.45 -12.47
CA ALA A 154 13.34 2.02 -13.40
C ALA A 154 13.92 1.36 -14.68
N GLN A 155 15.11 1.80 -15.10
CA GLN A 155 15.85 1.18 -16.19
C GLN A 155 16.48 -0.17 -15.86
N GLN A 156 16.74 -0.47 -14.59
CA GLN A 156 17.40 -1.71 -14.17
C GLN A 156 16.41 -2.81 -13.80
N ARG A 157 15.28 -2.46 -13.15
CA ARG A 157 14.31 -3.45 -12.67
C ARG A 157 13.69 -4.24 -13.83
N GLY A 158 14.05 -5.51 -13.99
CA GLY A 158 13.38 -6.42 -14.94
C GLY A 158 11.94 -6.68 -14.51
N ARG A 159 11.08 -7.12 -15.45
CA ARG A 159 9.64 -7.43 -15.26
C ARG A 159 9.32 -7.74 -13.79
N LEU A 160 8.61 -6.84 -13.11
CA LEU A 160 8.10 -7.09 -11.75
C LEU A 160 7.27 -8.38 -11.69
N ASN A 161 6.73 -8.84 -12.84
CA ASN A 161 5.96 -10.08 -13.02
C ASN A 161 6.64 -11.09 -13.95
N GLY A 162 7.95 -11.27 -13.88
CA GLY A 162 8.44 -12.63 -14.07
C GLY A 162 7.73 -13.47 -13.00
N ARG A 163 6.80 -14.37 -13.38
CA ARG A 163 6.41 -15.50 -12.53
C ARG A 163 7.71 -16.11 -12.08
N SER A 164 8.18 -15.67 -10.91
CA SER A 164 9.29 -16.28 -10.26
C SER A 164 8.74 -17.67 -10.02
N LYS A 165 9.28 -18.64 -10.77
CA LYS A 165 9.41 -19.99 -10.24
C LYS A 165 10.25 -19.82 -8.99
N ARG A 166 9.66 -19.27 -7.91
CA ARG A 166 10.12 -19.45 -6.56
C ARG A 166 9.91 -20.93 -6.35
N SER A 167 10.94 -21.69 -6.71
CA SER A 167 11.39 -22.78 -5.87
C SER A 167 11.12 -22.33 -4.44
N TYR A 168 10.10 -22.91 -3.81
CA TYR A 168 9.87 -22.82 -2.38
C TYR A 168 11.17 -23.30 -1.74
N LYS A 169 12.09 -22.37 -1.49
CA LYS A 169 13.08 -22.56 -0.46
C LYS A 169 12.33 -22.34 0.86
N PRO A 170 12.57 -23.18 1.88
CA PRO A 170 11.99 -22.98 3.20
C PRO A 170 12.28 -21.55 3.65
N VAL A 171 11.24 -20.81 4.00
CA VAL A 171 11.34 -19.43 4.45
C VAL A 171 11.88 -19.47 5.88
N GLU A 172 13.15 -19.12 6.06
CA GLU A 172 13.77 -18.93 7.39
C GLU A 172 13.41 -17.57 8.03
N ASP A 173 12.77 -16.65 7.29
CA ASP A 173 12.34 -15.35 7.83
C ASP A 173 10.81 -15.24 7.86
N ALA A 174 10.21 -15.56 9.01
CA ALA A 174 8.82 -15.23 9.27
C ALA A 174 8.61 -13.71 9.09
N PRO A 175 7.51 -13.26 8.43
CA PRO A 175 7.25 -11.84 8.30
C PRO A 175 7.20 -11.21 9.69
N VAL A 176 7.93 -10.11 9.88
CA VAL A 176 7.89 -9.29 11.10
C VAL A 176 7.01 -8.09 10.82
N LEU A 177 6.12 -7.77 11.76
CA LEU A 177 5.18 -6.65 11.65
C LEU A 177 5.36 -5.73 12.86
N ARG A 178 5.59 -4.43 12.62
CA ARG A 178 5.92 -3.46 13.67
C ARG A 178 4.74 -2.53 13.92
N ILE A 179 4.17 -2.61 15.11
CA ILE A 179 3.10 -1.71 15.55
C ILE A 179 3.71 -0.54 16.32
N HIS A 180 3.46 0.68 15.86
CA HIS A 180 4.05 1.89 16.42
C HIS A 180 3.12 2.52 17.46
N LEU A 181 3.21 2.04 18.70
CA LEU A 181 2.43 2.56 19.83
C LEU A 181 3.37 3.14 20.88
N ASN A 182 2.93 4.15 21.63
CA ASN A 182 3.59 4.50 22.88
C ASN A 182 3.29 3.43 23.95
N ASN A 183 3.99 3.47 25.09
CA ASN A 183 3.85 2.45 26.13
C ASN A 183 2.41 2.35 26.67
N GLU A 184 1.72 3.47 26.87
CA GLU A 184 0.35 3.48 27.39
C GLU A 184 -0.63 2.83 26.39
N GLN A 185 -0.53 3.20 25.11
CA GLN A 185 -1.33 2.64 24.03
C GLN A 185 -1.06 1.14 23.82
N PHE A 186 0.21 0.73 23.93
CA PHE A 186 0.59 -0.67 23.86
C PHE A 186 -0.03 -1.47 25.01
N ASP A 187 0.10 -1.00 26.24
CA ASP A 187 -0.44 -1.67 27.43
C ASP A 187 -1.97 -1.74 27.40
N GLU A 188 -2.63 -0.72 26.86
CA GLU A 188 -4.09 -0.72 26.68
C GLU A 188 -4.53 -1.72 25.59
N LEU A 189 -3.87 -1.71 24.42
CA LEU A 189 -4.14 -2.67 23.34
C LEU A 189 -3.93 -4.11 23.80
N TYR A 190 -2.78 -4.39 24.42
CA TYR A 190 -2.43 -5.72 24.90
C TYR A 190 -3.44 -6.24 25.91
N ARG A 191 -3.83 -5.41 26.89
CA ARG A 191 -4.79 -5.77 27.95
C ARG A 191 -6.19 -6.07 27.42
N GLU A 192 -6.66 -5.36 26.40
CA GLU A 192 -7.95 -5.66 25.79
C GLU A 192 -7.88 -6.86 24.85
N LEU A 193 -6.79 -6.99 24.10
CA LEU A 193 -6.64 -8.05 23.11
C LEU A 193 -6.40 -9.42 23.77
N CYS A 194 -5.66 -9.49 24.88
CA CYS A 194 -5.36 -10.74 25.60
C CYS A 194 -6.61 -11.46 26.14
N LYS A 195 -7.72 -10.73 26.36
CA LYS A 195 -9.02 -11.31 26.76
C LYS A 195 -9.58 -12.29 25.74
N PHE A 196 -9.04 -12.29 24.52
CA PHE A 196 -9.44 -13.17 23.42
C PHE A 196 -8.41 -14.27 23.13
N PHE A 197 -7.49 -14.53 24.04
CA PHE A 197 -6.50 -15.61 23.94
C PHE A 197 -6.45 -16.40 25.26
N ASP A 198 -6.08 -17.67 25.17
CA ASP A 198 -5.86 -18.49 26.35
C ASP A 198 -4.64 -17.96 27.14
N ALA A 199 -4.65 -18.10 28.46
CA ALA A 199 -3.67 -17.45 29.34
C ALA A 199 -2.22 -17.90 29.07
N ASP A 200 -2.03 -19.11 28.55
CA ASP A 200 -0.75 -19.68 28.15
C ASP A 200 -0.22 -19.14 26.82
N GLU A 201 -1.00 -18.34 26.09
CA GLU A 201 -0.61 -17.69 24.82
C GLU A 201 -0.34 -16.18 24.98
N HIS A 202 -0.47 -15.64 26.20
CA HIS A 202 -0.37 -14.20 26.46
C HIS A 202 1.03 -13.64 26.18
N GLU A 203 2.08 -14.37 26.54
CA GLU A 203 3.46 -13.94 26.27
C GLU A 203 3.78 -13.99 24.77
N GLU A 204 3.33 -15.02 24.04
CA GLU A 204 3.45 -15.08 22.59
C GLU A 204 2.70 -13.92 21.90
N LEU A 205 1.49 -13.59 22.36
CA LEU A 205 0.76 -12.42 21.86
C LEU A 205 1.56 -11.13 22.08
N LYS A 206 2.12 -10.95 23.29
CA LYS A 206 2.91 -9.76 23.63
C LYS A 206 4.14 -9.62 22.73
N ARG A 207 4.85 -10.73 22.49
CA ARG A 207 6.01 -10.81 21.58
C ARG A 207 5.62 -10.44 20.16
N LEU A 208 4.53 -11.01 19.63
CA LEU A 208 4.00 -10.67 18.31
C LEU A 208 3.68 -9.18 18.16
N LEU A 209 3.00 -8.57 19.14
CA LEU A 209 2.64 -7.15 19.10
C LEU A 209 3.88 -6.23 19.16
N ARG A 210 5.02 -6.72 19.65
CA ARG A 210 6.31 -6.03 19.65
C ARG A 210 7.14 -6.26 18.39
N GLY A 211 6.63 -7.04 17.44
CA GLY A 211 7.34 -7.40 16.21
C GLY A 211 8.38 -8.50 16.40
N GLU A 212 8.24 -9.34 17.43
CA GLU A 212 9.04 -10.56 17.56
C GLU A 212 8.35 -11.75 16.87
N SER A 213 9.13 -12.77 16.52
CA SER A 213 8.63 -14.04 15.98
C SER A 213 8.26 -15.02 17.10
N ILE A 214 7.35 -15.95 16.79
CA ILE A 214 6.97 -17.06 17.67
C ILE A 214 7.00 -18.38 16.90
N ASP A 215 7.20 -19.49 17.62
CA ASP A 215 7.41 -20.81 17.02
C ASP A 215 6.11 -21.52 16.61
N ARG A 216 4.98 -21.12 17.20
CA ARG A 216 3.66 -21.72 16.97
C ARG A 216 2.61 -20.64 16.79
N LYS A 217 1.55 -20.95 16.04
CA LYS A 217 0.39 -20.04 15.94
C LYS A 217 -0.39 -20.02 17.23
N ILE A 218 -0.90 -18.85 17.60
CA ILE A 218 -1.80 -18.67 18.74
C ILE A 218 -3.26 -18.58 18.29
N ILE A 219 -4.19 -18.91 19.18
CA ILE A 219 -5.60 -19.10 18.86
C ILE A 219 -6.44 -17.93 19.37
N PHE A 220 -6.91 -17.11 18.44
CA PHE A 220 -7.88 -16.07 18.75
C PHE A 220 -9.26 -16.68 19.04
N LEU A 221 -9.75 -16.53 20.27
CA LEU A 221 -10.99 -17.06 20.81
C LEU A 221 -12.25 -16.30 20.32
N SER A 222 -12.23 -15.82 19.09
CA SER A 222 -13.38 -15.18 18.46
C SER A 222 -13.34 -15.28 16.95
N ASN A 223 -14.29 -14.59 16.30
CA ASN A 223 -14.36 -14.56 14.84
C ASN A 223 -13.15 -13.82 14.25
N GLN A 224 -12.46 -14.40 13.26
CA GLN A 224 -11.30 -13.81 12.59
C GLN A 224 -11.52 -12.34 12.17
N ASN A 225 -12.72 -11.97 11.72
CA ASN A 225 -13.02 -10.64 11.22
C ASN A 225 -12.83 -9.57 12.31
N ARG A 226 -13.07 -9.93 13.58
CA ARG A 226 -12.84 -9.03 14.72
C ARG A 226 -11.36 -8.79 14.95
N LEU A 227 -10.53 -9.81 14.80
CA LEU A 227 -9.07 -9.68 14.91
C LEU A 227 -8.55 -8.80 13.77
N VAL A 228 -8.88 -9.15 12.52
CA VAL A 228 -8.41 -8.42 11.32
C VAL A 228 -8.82 -6.95 11.37
N GLU A 229 -10.03 -6.65 11.86
CA GLU A 229 -10.51 -5.28 11.97
C GLU A 229 -9.65 -4.42 12.91
N VAL A 230 -9.13 -4.97 14.02
CA VAL A 230 -8.20 -4.23 14.89
C VAL A 230 -6.95 -3.80 14.12
N PHE A 231 -6.36 -4.71 13.35
CA PHE A 231 -5.17 -4.41 12.52
C PHE A 231 -5.49 -3.44 11.38
N ARG A 232 -6.69 -3.52 10.80
CA ARG A 232 -7.17 -2.50 9.85
C ARG A 232 -7.25 -1.12 10.50
N ARG A 233 -7.76 -1.02 11.74
CA ARG A 233 -7.79 0.26 12.47
C ARG A 233 -6.41 0.77 12.82
N LEU A 234 -5.51 -0.11 13.25
CA LEU A 234 -4.12 0.26 13.50
C LEU A 234 -3.51 0.84 12.22
N LYS A 235 -3.79 0.24 11.06
CA LYS A 235 -3.34 0.73 9.77
C LYS A 235 -3.86 2.12 9.42
N TYR A 236 -5.18 2.32 9.27
CA TYR A 236 -5.67 3.63 8.80
C TYR A 236 -5.58 4.75 9.86
N ASN A 237 -5.33 4.43 11.13
CA ASN A 237 -4.98 5.43 12.16
C ASN A 237 -3.46 5.72 12.19
N GLY A 238 -2.65 5.00 11.42
CA GLY A 238 -1.22 5.26 11.26
C GLY A 238 -0.34 4.70 12.38
N PHE A 239 -0.77 3.61 13.02
CA PHE A 239 0.02 2.83 13.98
C PHE A 239 0.63 1.57 13.35
N LEU A 240 0.28 1.27 12.09
CA LEU A 240 0.75 0.11 11.34
C LEU A 240 0.96 0.53 9.87
N PHE A 241 2.12 0.22 9.30
CA PHE A 241 2.57 0.82 8.03
C PHE A 241 2.66 -0.17 6.87
N GLU A 242 2.65 -1.46 7.18
CA GLU A 242 2.78 -2.56 6.25
C GLU A 242 1.60 -2.60 5.26
N THR A 243 1.86 -3.15 4.06
CA THR A 243 0.83 -3.34 3.05
C THR A 243 -0.24 -4.32 3.53
N SER A 244 -1.46 -4.20 2.99
CA SER A 244 -2.55 -5.13 3.34
C SER A 244 -2.20 -6.59 3.00
N THR A 245 -1.31 -6.80 2.03
CA THR A 245 -0.74 -8.11 1.70
C THR A 245 0.22 -8.62 2.78
N GLU A 246 1.12 -7.78 3.28
CA GLU A 246 2.05 -8.12 4.36
C GLU A 246 1.33 -8.38 5.67
N ILE A 247 0.40 -7.49 6.05
CA ILE A 247 -0.44 -7.67 7.25
C ILE A 247 -1.24 -8.98 7.14
N ARG A 248 -1.84 -9.27 5.97
CA ARG A 248 -2.53 -10.55 5.74
C ARG A 248 -1.59 -11.73 5.94
N ASN A 249 -0.42 -11.72 5.32
CA ASN A 249 0.54 -12.81 5.40
C ASN A 249 1.00 -13.02 6.85
N TRP A 250 1.26 -11.93 7.57
CA TRP A 250 1.61 -11.94 8.99
C TRP A 250 0.48 -12.50 9.86
N LEU A 251 -0.76 -12.04 9.69
CA LEU A 251 -1.91 -12.55 10.42
C LEU A 251 -2.14 -14.04 10.14
N CYS A 252 -2.09 -14.44 8.88
CA CYS A 252 -2.28 -15.84 8.48
C CYS A 252 -1.13 -16.75 8.91
N SER A 253 0.08 -16.23 9.14
CA SER A 253 1.23 -17.02 9.59
C SER A 253 1.29 -17.16 11.11
N ASN A 254 0.79 -16.19 11.87
CA ASN A 254 0.91 -16.18 13.34
C ASN A 254 -0.38 -16.56 14.09
N PHE A 255 -1.55 -16.45 13.46
CA PHE A 255 -2.83 -16.66 14.15
C PHE A 255 -3.66 -17.80 13.56
N MET A 256 -4.46 -18.39 14.43
CA MET A 256 -5.66 -19.17 14.15
C MET A 256 -6.85 -18.51 14.83
N TYR A 257 -8.06 -18.96 14.52
CA TYR A 257 -9.27 -18.49 15.20
C TYR A 257 -10.19 -19.64 15.58
N ARG A 258 -10.89 -19.51 16.71
CA ARG A 258 -11.85 -20.50 17.20
C ARG A 258 -13.22 -20.25 16.57
N SER A 259 -13.64 -21.17 15.72
CA SER A 259 -14.98 -21.18 15.13
C SER A 259 -15.93 -22.07 15.93
N LYS A 260 -17.23 -22.04 15.61
CA LYS A 260 -18.21 -23.00 16.17
C LYS A 260 -17.86 -24.47 15.88
N GLN A 261 -17.06 -24.71 14.84
CA GLN A 261 -16.65 -26.04 14.37
C GLN A 261 -15.22 -26.39 14.81
N GLY A 262 -14.66 -25.65 15.77
CA GLY A 262 -13.28 -25.79 16.26
C GLY A 262 -12.31 -24.79 15.64
N ASP A 263 -11.02 -25.05 15.85
CA ASP A 263 -9.95 -24.13 15.49
C ASP A 263 -9.65 -24.15 13.99
N ARG A 264 -9.53 -22.96 13.40
CA ARG A 264 -9.38 -22.78 11.96
C ARG A 264 -8.27 -21.80 11.64
N LYS A 265 -7.63 -22.03 10.50
CA LYS A 265 -6.71 -21.06 9.90
C LYS A 265 -7.51 -19.85 9.42
N LEU A 266 -6.94 -18.66 9.55
CA LEU A 266 -7.50 -17.46 8.94
C LEU A 266 -7.60 -17.65 7.42
N ASN A 267 -8.69 -17.19 6.81
CA ASN A 267 -8.89 -17.24 5.37
C ASN A 267 -8.18 -16.03 4.72
N PRO A 268 -7.11 -16.23 3.92
CA PRO A 268 -6.33 -15.12 3.37
C PRO A 268 -7.15 -14.17 2.49
N HIS A 269 -8.12 -14.68 1.71
CA HIS A 269 -8.99 -13.85 0.89
C HIS A 269 -9.91 -12.97 1.73
N SER A 270 -10.51 -13.54 2.79
CA SER A 270 -11.36 -12.77 3.70
C SER A 270 -10.57 -11.73 4.50
N VAL A 271 -9.35 -12.08 4.92
CA VAL A 271 -8.45 -11.14 5.63
C VAL A 271 -8.11 -9.98 4.70
N TRP A 272 -7.75 -10.27 3.44
CA TRP A 272 -7.46 -9.24 2.45
C TRP A 272 -8.68 -8.35 2.17
N ASP A 273 -9.86 -8.93 1.93
CA ASP A 273 -11.11 -8.18 1.68
C ASP A 273 -11.44 -7.21 2.82
N ILE A 274 -11.20 -7.60 4.08
CA ILE A 274 -11.35 -6.69 5.22
C ILE A 274 -10.27 -5.61 5.18
N LEU A 275 -8.98 -5.99 5.05
CA LEU A 275 -7.86 -5.05 5.10
C LEU A 275 -7.83 -4.04 3.94
N SER A 276 -8.31 -4.38 2.74
CA SER A 276 -8.30 -3.47 1.58
C SER A 276 -9.66 -2.80 1.34
N LYS A 277 -10.78 -3.55 1.46
CA LYS A 277 -12.11 -3.12 1.00
C LYS A 277 -13.13 -2.88 2.11
N ALA A 278 -12.76 -3.02 3.39
CA ALA A 278 -13.69 -3.05 4.52
C ALA A 278 -14.80 -4.12 4.41
N LYS A 279 -14.64 -5.10 3.50
CA LYS A 279 -15.70 -6.05 3.18
C LYS A 279 -15.69 -7.19 4.20
N GLY A 280 -16.79 -7.34 4.93
CA GLY A 280 -16.91 -8.34 6.00
C GLY A 280 -16.48 -7.85 7.38
N GLU A 281 -16.33 -6.55 7.56
CA GLU A 281 -16.07 -5.97 8.89
C GLU A 281 -17.17 -6.34 9.91
N PRO A 282 -16.80 -6.51 11.20
CA PRO A 282 -17.76 -6.65 12.27
C PRO A 282 -18.65 -5.40 12.41
N SER A 283 -19.90 -5.62 12.81
CA SER A 283 -20.81 -4.52 13.15
C SER A 283 -20.26 -3.68 14.33
N PRO A 284 -20.70 -2.43 14.51
CA PRO A 284 -20.20 -1.55 15.58
C PRO A 284 -20.29 -2.16 16.99
N ARG A 285 -21.32 -2.97 17.25
CA ARG A 285 -21.50 -3.68 18.53
C ARG A 285 -20.50 -4.81 18.71
N SER A 286 -20.08 -5.45 17.63
CA SER A 286 -19.19 -6.60 17.64
C SER A 286 -17.70 -6.24 17.60
N ARG A 287 -17.33 -4.98 17.32
CA ARG A 287 -15.93 -4.52 17.38
C ARG A 287 -15.34 -4.68 18.79
N ILE A 288 -14.05 -4.99 18.87
CA ILE A 288 -13.27 -5.15 20.11
C ILE A 288 -12.25 -4.02 20.24
N CYS A 289 -11.49 -3.91 21.34
CA CYS A 289 -10.40 -2.93 21.47
C CYS A 289 -10.84 -1.52 21.06
N LYS A 290 -11.90 -1.01 21.69
CA LYS A 290 -12.49 0.29 21.39
C LYS A 290 -11.78 1.35 22.22
N PHE A 291 -10.92 2.13 21.59
CA PHE A 291 -10.14 3.19 22.23
C PHE A 291 -10.42 4.53 21.57
N GLU A 292 -10.32 5.61 22.35
CA GLU A 292 -10.42 6.98 21.82
C GLU A 292 -9.32 7.30 20.80
N TRP A 293 -8.14 6.69 20.93
CA TRP A 293 -7.02 6.85 20.00
C TRP A 293 -7.06 5.88 18.81
N LEU A 294 -7.90 4.82 18.86
CA LEU A 294 -8.04 3.82 17.79
C LEU A 294 -9.46 3.84 17.20
N GLN A 295 -9.85 5.01 16.71
CA GLN A 295 -11.21 5.26 16.26
C GLN A 295 -11.57 4.47 14.99
N TYR A 296 -12.85 4.17 14.86
CA TYR A 296 -13.42 3.70 13.61
C TYR A 296 -13.60 4.86 12.62
N LYS A 297 -12.91 4.83 11.47
CA LYS A 297 -13.12 5.80 10.39
C LYS A 297 -14.01 5.17 9.33
N THR A 298 -15.24 5.63 9.22
CA THR A 298 -16.10 5.28 8.08
C THR A 298 -15.47 5.92 6.84
N GLN A 299 -15.12 5.12 5.82
CA GLN A 299 -14.78 5.70 4.52
C GLN A 299 -15.99 6.51 4.06
N ARG A 300 -15.82 7.84 3.95
CA ARG A 300 -16.83 8.70 3.33
C ARG A 300 -16.91 8.26 1.87
N SER A 301 -18.07 7.71 1.50
CA SER A 301 -18.53 7.50 0.12
C SER A 301 -18.44 8.77 -0.70
#